data_AF-A0A816TWJ5-F1
#
_entry.id   AF-A0A816TWJ5-F1
#
_cell.length_a   1.000
_cell.length_b   1.000
_cell.length_c   1.000
_cell.angle_alpha   90.00
_cell.angle_beta   90.00
_cell.angle_gamma   90.00
#
_symmetry.space_group_name_H-M   'P 1'
#
loop_
_entity.id
_entity.type
_entity.pdbx_description
1 polymer ?
#
loop_
_entity_poly.entity_id
_entity_poly.type
_entity_poly.pdbx_seq_one_letter_code
_entity_poly.pdbx_strand_id
1 'polypeptide(L)'
;MKATGSGVDDVGSFTIDGIYSLKTFRLGLTKQYKRGTGNPLENLGHQVTIQLAWNANNHKFEGKWFVQTSKYHGENKFELKFDQKHKRSPTDYEETWF
;
A
#
# COMPACT_ATOMS: atom_id res chain seq x y z
N MET A 1 8.49 8.46 9.60
CA MET A 1 9.20 7.94 8.42
C MET A 1 8.25 7.93 7.24
N LYS A 2 8.72 8.26 6.03
CA LYS A 2 7.90 8.22 4.83
C LYS A 2 7.83 6.79 4.29
N ALA A 3 6.67 6.38 3.81
CA ALA A 3 6.47 5.15 3.08
C ALA A 3 5.91 5.50 1.69
N THR A 4 6.48 4.91 0.64
CA THR A 4 6.04 5.11 -0.73
C THR A 4 6.09 3.80 -1.49
N GLY A 5 5.24 3.63 -2.51
CA GLY A 5 5.28 2.47 -3.37
C GLY A 5 4.31 2.57 -4.54
N SER A 6 4.29 1.51 -5.34
CA SER A 6 3.35 1.35 -6.45
C SER A 6 3.08 -0.13 -6.66
N GLY A 7 1.95 -0.44 -7.28
CA GLY A 7 1.59 -1.83 -7.56
C GLY A 7 0.40 -1.93 -8.50
N VAL A 8 -0.05 -3.16 -8.69
CA VAL A 8 -1.24 -3.51 -9.47
C VAL A 8 -2.00 -4.59 -8.70
N ASP A 9 -3.32 -4.47 -8.68
CA ASP A 9 -4.23 -5.51 -8.22
C ASP A 9 -5.43 -5.66 -9.17
N ASP A 10 -6.46 -6.35 -8.72
CA ASP A 10 -7.72 -6.60 -9.44
C ASP A 10 -8.50 -5.32 -9.77
N VAL A 11 -8.38 -4.27 -8.95
CA VAL A 11 -8.97 -2.97 -9.24
C VAL A 11 -8.15 -2.24 -10.30
N GLY A 12 -6.82 -2.17 -10.13
CA GLY A 12 -5.95 -1.61 -11.17
C GLY A 12 -4.57 -1.20 -10.68
N SER A 13 -3.87 -0.40 -11.48
CA SER A 13 -2.56 0.14 -11.11
C SER A 13 -2.71 1.28 -10.11
N PHE A 14 -1.80 1.36 -9.15
CA PHE A 14 -1.84 2.36 -8.09
C PHE A 14 -0.47 2.84 -7.63
N THR A 15 -0.45 4.01 -7.00
CA THR A 15 0.65 4.49 -6.16
C THR A 15 0.20 4.53 -4.70
N ILE A 16 1.16 4.45 -3.78
CA ILE A 16 0.95 4.58 -2.34
C ILE A 16 1.92 5.62 -1.79
N ASP A 17 1.41 6.51 -0.96
CA ASP A 17 2.18 7.44 -0.13
C ASP A 17 1.68 7.35 1.32
N GLY A 18 2.56 7.56 2.28
CA GLY A 18 2.15 7.53 3.68
C GLY A 18 3.24 7.82 4.69
N ILE A 19 2.84 7.74 5.96
CA ILE A 19 3.67 8.07 7.11
C ILE A 19 3.54 6.98 8.17
N TYR A 20 4.69 6.48 8.59
CA TYR A 20 4.82 5.67 9.79
C TYR A 20 5.34 6.51 10.97
N SER A 21 4.65 6.44 12.10
CA SER A 21 5.04 7.09 13.35
C SER A 21 5.68 6.07 14.29
N LEU A 22 6.96 6.27 14.60
CA LEU A 22 7.67 5.47 15.62
C LEU A 22 7.17 5.74 17.04
N LYS A 23 6.52 6.89 17.29
CA LYS A 23 5.99 7.26 18.61
C LYS A 23 4.73 6.49 18.94
N THR A 24 3.87 6.29 17.95
CA THR A 24 2.54 5.70 18.13
C THR A 24 2.43 4.31 17.51
N PHE A 25 3.48 3.85 16.82
CA PHE A 25 3.49 2.61 16.04
C PHE A 25 2.30 2.50 15.07
N ARG A 26 1.91 3.64 14.47
CA ARG A 26 0.80 3.73 13.52
C ARG A 26 1.31 4.06 12.13
N LEU A 27 0.69 3.46 11.14
CA LEU A 27 0.96 3.63 9.72
C LEU A 27 -0.31 4.13 9.02
N GLY A 28 -0.23 5.33 8.46
CA GLY A 28 -1.27 5.88 7.59
C GLY A 28 -0.78 5.85 6.15
N LEU A 29 -1.57 5.26 5.25
CA LEU A 29 -1.27 5.18 3.81
C LEU A 29 -2.45 5.73 3.00
N THR A 30 -2.13 6.38 1.89
CA THR A 30 -3.06 6.76 0.84
C THR A 30 -2.67 6.02 -0.42
N LYS A 31 -3.58 5.18 -0.91
CA LYS A 31 -3.45 4.47 -2.18
C LYS A 31 -4.28 5.21 -3.23
N GLN A 32 -3.65 5.60 -4.32
CA GLN A 32 -4.29 6.30 -5.43
C GLN A 32 -4.31 5.40 -6.66
N TYR A 33 -5.51 5.00 -7.11
CA TYR A 33 -5.64 4.25 -8.36
C TYR A 33 -5.49 5.16 -9.58
N LYS A 34 -4.82 4.64 -10.61
CA LYS A 34 -4.69 5.29 -11.92
C LYS A 34 -5.91 4.93 -12.78
N ARG A 35 -6.71 5.93 -13.14
CA ARG A 35 -7.87 5.76 -14.02
C ARG A 35 -7.47 5.11 -15.35
N GLY A 36 -8.32 4.24 -15.87
CA GLY A 36 -8.10 3.54 -17.14
C GLY A 36 -7.19 2.31 -17.04
N THR A 37 -6.98 1.78 -15.83
CA THR A 37 -6.25 0.53 -15.60
C THR A 37 -7.14 -0.47 -14.86
N GLY A 38 -6.91 -1.77 -15.04
CA GLY A 38 -7.68 -2.82 -14.35
C GLY A 38 -9.18 -2.80 -14.67
N ASN A 39 -10.01 -3.05 -13.66
CA ASN A 39 -11.46 -3.14 -13.82
C ASN A 39 -12.12 -1.74 -13.91
N PRO A 40 -12.71 -1.34 -15.05
CA PRO A 40 -13.29 -0.01 -15.22
C PRO A 40 -14.56 0.24 -14.38
N LEU A 41 -15.23 -0.83 -13.90
CA LEU A 41 -16.42 -0.70 -13.05
C LEU A 41 -16.05 -0.33 -11.60
N GLU A 42 -14.86 -0.73 -11.15
CA GLU A 42 -14.37 -0.49 -9.78
C GLU A 42 -13.34 0.64 -9.75
N ASN A 43 -12.46 0.73 -10.75
CA ASN A 43 -11.42 1.74 -10.82
C ASN A 43 -11.96 3.08 -11.36
N LEU A 44 -12.55 3.83 -10.44
CA LEU A 44 -12.99 5.20 -10.69
C LEU A 44 -11.84 6.24 -10.67
N GLY A 45 -10.59 5.79 -10.50
CA GLY A 45 -9.43 6.65 -10.20
C GLY A 45 -9.47 7.22 -8.78
N HIS A 46 -10.04 6.47 -7.84
CA HIS A 46 -10.31 6.94 -6.48
C HIS A 46 -9.14 6.68 -5.53
N GLN A 47 -9.23 7.29 -4.33
CA GLN A 47 -8.30 7.07 -3.24
C GLN A 47 -8.86 6.06 -2.24
N VAL A 48 -7.96 5.24 -1.71
CA VAL A 48 -8.19 4.38 -0.56
C VAL A 48 -7.30 4.86 0.58
N THR A 49 -7.89 5.21 1.70
CA THR A 49 -7.15 5.51 2.94
C THR A 49 -6.99 4.24 3.74
N ILE A 50 -5.78 3.92 4.18
CA ILE A 50 -5.48 2.73 4.97
C ILE A 50 -4.84 3.19 6.28
N GLN A 51 -5.41 2.78 7.40
CA GLN A 51 -4.92 3.12 8.74
C GLN A 51 -4.62 1.84 9.51
N LEU A 52 -3.36 1.65 9.88
CA LEU A 52 -2.87 0.45 10.55
C LEU A 52 -2.14 0.81 11.85
N ALA A 53 -2.17 -0.12 12.79
CA ALA A 53 -1.36 -0.10 14.00
C ALA A 53 -0.52 -1.38 14.07
N TRP A 54 0.69 -1.26 14.62
CA TRP A 54 1.51 -2.42 14.94
C TRP A 54 0.89 -3.18 16.11
N ASN A 55 0.62 -4.46 15.90
CA ASN A 55 0.20 -5.39 16.91
C ASN A 55 1.42 -6.21 17.36
N ALA A 56 1.89 -5.96 18.58
CA ALA A 56 3.08 -6.60 19.12
C ALA A 56 2.89 -8.09 19.42
N ASN A 57 1.65 -8.55 19.64
CA ASN A 57 1.37 -9.94 20.01
C ASN A 57 1.52 -10.89 18.83
N ASN A 58 1.18 -10.44 17.63
CA ASN A 58 1.25 -11.25 16.41
C ASN A 58 2.26 -10.70 15.38
N HIS A 59 3.00 -9.65 15.73
CA HIS A 59 4.01 -8.99 14.91
C HIS A 59 3.51 -8.57 13.52
N LYS A 60 2.31 -7.96 13.47
CA LYS A 60 1.67 -7.53 12.22
C LYS A 60 1.13 -6.11 12.30
N PHE A 61 1.00 -5.48 11.13
CA PHE A 61 0.20 -4.26 10.98
C PHE A 61 -1.24 -4.62 10.63
N GLU A 62 -2.18 -4.19 11.47
CA GLU A 62 -3.60 -4.46 11.34
C GLU A 62 -4.40 -3.17 11.46
N GLY A 63 -5.54 -3.09 10.77
CA GLY A 63 -6.44 -1.96 10.89
C GLY A 63 -7.53 -2.01 9.83
N LYS A 64 -7.82 -0.87 9.21
CA LYS A 64 -8.90 -0.74 8.23
C LYS A 64 -8.45 0.00 6.98
N TRP A 65 -9.10 -0.31 5.87
CA TRP A 65 -9.13 0.55 4.70
C TRP A 65 -10.48 1.25 4.62
N PHE A 66 -10.50 2.42 3.98
CA PHE A 66 -11.66 3.27 3.76
C PHE A 66 -11.64 3.78 2.31
N VAL A 67 -12.79 3.74 1.63
CA VAL A 67 -13.02 4.37 0.35
C VAL A 67 -14.16 5.36 0.51
N GLN A 68 -13.90 6.60 0.10
CA GLN A 68 -14.92 7.66 0.10
C GLN A 68 -14.97 8.33 -1.26
N THR A 69 -16.00 8.02 -2.03
CA THR A 69 -16.28 8.62 -3.33
C THR A 69 -17.75 9.04 -3.41
N SER A 70 -18.12 9.86 -4.39
CA SER A 70 -19.52 10.22 -4.60
C SER A 70 -20.44 9.03 -4.94
N LYS A 71 -19.88 7.92 -5.43
CA LYS A 71 -20.62 6.75 -5.90
C LYS A 71 -20.58 5.56 -4.94
N TYR A 72 -19.58 5.52 -4.07
CA TYR A 72 -19.30 4.37 -3.21
C TYR A 72 -18.62 4.80 -1.91
N HIS A 73 -19.10 4.21 -0.82
CA HIS A 73 -18.53 4.28 0.51
C HIS A 73 -18.29 2.85 1.00
N GLY A 74 -17.08 2.56 1.43
CA GLY A 74 -16.72 1.24 1.90
C GLY A 74 -15.61 1.29 2.94
N GLU A 75 -15.66 0.36 3.87
CA GLU A 75 -14.57 0.09 4.79
C GLU A 75 -14.51 -1.40 5.11
N ASN A 76 -13.30 -1.92 5.35
CA ASN A 76 -13.14 -3.27 5.88
C ASN A 76 -11.78 -3.41 6.58
N LYS A 77 -11.59 -4.55 7.27
CA LYS A 77 -10.33 -4.91 7.88
C LYS A 77 -9.22 -5.00 6.83
N PHE A 78 -8.03 -4.54 7.19
CA PHE A 78 -6.82 -4.63 6.40
C PHE A 78 -5.66 -5.17 7.25
N GLU A 79 -4.85 -6.04 6.66
CA GLU A 79 -3.61 -6.56 7.26
C GLU A 79 -2.49 -6.41 6.23
N LEU A 80 -1.38 -5.79 6.61
CA LEU A 80 -0.21 -5.70 5.76
C LEU A 80 0.58 -7.01 5.85
N LYS A 81 0.76 -7.68 4.70
CA LYS A 81 1.56 -8.89 4.57
C LYS A 81 2.79 -8.63 3.71
N PHE A 82 3.94 -9.11 4.16
CA PHE A 82 5.17 -9.09 3.38
C PHE A 82 5.35 -10.44 2.71
N ASP A 83 5.39 -10.44 1.37
CA ASP A 83 5.86 -11.61 0.63
C ASP A 83 7.38 -11.52 0.46
N GLN A 84 8.11 -12.48 1.06
CA GLN A 84 9.57 -12.52 1.02
C GLN A 84 10.14 -12.94 -0.33
N LYS A 85 9.30 -13.34 -1.30
CA LYS A 85 9.73 -13.84 -2.61
C LYS A 85 10.32 -12.78 -3.55
N HIS A 86 10.34 -11.50 -3.17
CA HIS A 86 10.87 -10.40 -3.99
C HIS A 86 12.01 -9.64 -3.31
N LYS A 87 12.89 -10.33 -2.57
CA LYS A 87 14.21 -9.77 -2.27
C LYS A 87 15.01 -9.70 -3.57
N ARG A 88 15.29 -8.50 -4.07
CA ARG A 88 16.43 -8.32 -5.00
C ARG A 88 17.67 -8.84 -4.28
N SER A 89 18.34 -9.82 -4.88
CA SER A 89 19.64 -10.29 -4.41
C SER A 89 20.63 -9.11 -4.40
N PRO A 90 21.53 -8.99 -3.41
CA PRO A 90 22.52 -7.90 -3.33
C PRO A 90 23.60 -7.88 -4.42
N THR A 91 23.47 -8.66 -5.50
CA THR A 91 24.53 -8.91 -6.48
C THR A 91 24.47 -8.06 -7.75
N ASP A 92 23.56 -7.09 -7.86
CA ASP A 92 23.48 -6.18 -9.03
C ASP A 92 24.44 -4.97 -8.90
N TYR A 93 25.70 -5.20 -8.52
CA TYR A 93 26.78 -4.25 -8.74
C TYR A 93 27.66 -4.80 -9.86
N GLU A 94 27.37 -4.43 -11.10
CA GLU A 94 28.39 -4.49 -12.15
C GLU A 94 29.39 -3.37 -11.89
N GLU A 95 30.54 -3.73 -11.30
CA GLU A 95 31.73 -2.89 -11.38
C GLU A 95 32.19 -2.86 -12.84
N THR A 96 31.92 -1.77 -13.53
CA THR A 96 32.59 -1.42 -14.78
C THR A 96 33.93 -0.77 -14.43
N TRP A 97 35.02 -1.50 -14.61
CA TRP A 97 36.36 -0.94 -14.70
C TRP A 97 36.81 -0.95 -16.17
N PHE A 98 37.44 0.16 -16.58
CA PHE A 98 37.94 0.46 -17.93
C PHE A 98 38.91 -0.59 -18.48
#